data_AF-A0A5E4G3R6-F1
#
_entry.id   AF-A0A5E4G3R6-F1
#
_cell.length_a   1.000
_cell.length_b   1.000
_cell.length_c   1.000
_cell.angle_alpha   90.00
_cell.angle_beta   90.00
_cell.angle_gamma   90.00
#
_symmetry.space_group_name_H-M   'P 1'
#
loop_
_entity.id
_entity.type
_entity.pdbx_description
1 polymer ?
#
loop_
_entity_poly.entity_id
_entity_poly.type
_entity_poly.pdbx_seq_one_letter_code
_entity_poly.pdbx_strand_id
1 'polypeptide(L)'
;MEEWTLQIRSMTDRHTCSKSYNNPQATSTFLAKKYIDVIRDQPKISLRTLHAYVKRDTGLDISFSIIGRARQKAVEIIEGTYALQYSKLWEYCEEVKQTNVGSTMMMKHEAPLFPKCGSIPMTPSRELGSNK
;
A
#
# COMPACT_ATOMS: atom_id res chain seq x y z
N MET A 1 -18.70 -3.79 -38.53
CA MET A 1 -18.20 -3.21 -37.27
C MET A 1 -19.39 -2.55 -36.62
N GLU A 2 -19.96 -3.18 -35.58
CA GLU A 2 -21.10 -2.61 -34.86
C GLU A 2 -20.58 -1.67 -33.78
N GLU A 3 -20.97 -0.39 -33.86
CA GLU A 3 -20.70 0.62 -32.86
C GLU A 3 -21.70 0.49 -31.69
N TRP A 4 -21.18 0.46 -30.46
CA TRP A 4 -22.02 0.40 -29.27
C TRP A 4 -22.60 1.79 -28.96
N THR A 5 -23.84 2.02 -29.37
CA THR A 5 -24.57 3.25 -29.02
C THR A 5 -25.25 3.08 -27.66
N LEU A 6 -24.74 3.75 -26.63
CA LEU A 6 -25.43 3.84 -25.34
C LEU A 6 -26.58 4.85 -25.44
N GLN A 7 -27.82 4.41 -25.23
CA GLN A 7 -28.98 5.28 -25.11
C GLN A 7 -29.59 5.19 -23.71
N ILE A 8 -29.87 6.35 -23.12
CA ILE A 8 -30.60 6.47 -21.85
C ILE A 8 -32.07 6.15 -22.13
N ARG A 9 -32.58 5.07 -21.53
CA ARG A 9 -33.95 4.57 -21.79
C ARG A 9 -35.02 5.37 -21.04
N SER A 10 -34.69 5.91 -19.87
CA SER A 10 -35.58 6.74 -19.08
C SER A 10 -34.78 7.69 -18.19
N MET A 11 -35.29 8.91 -18.02
CA MET A 11 -34.74 9.92 -17.14
C MET A 11 -35.89 10.54 -16.35
N THR A 12 -35.78 10.55 -15.03
CA THR A 12 -36.74 11.22 -14.15
C THR A 12 -36.12 12.53 -13.69
N ASP A 13 -36.70 13.66 -14.04
CA ASP A 13 -36.11 14.99 -13.78
C ASP A 13 -36.29 15.47 -12.31
N ARG A 14 -37.37 15.03 -11.65
CA ARG A 14 -37.63 15.35 -10.24
C ARG A 14 -37.40 14.15 -9.33
N HIS A 15 -36.39 14.28 -8.48
CA HIS A 15 -36.07 13.29 -7.45
C HIS A 15 -36.46 13.81 -6.06
N THR A 16 -37.20 13.01 -5.30
CA THR A 16 -37.39 13.20 -3.85
C THR A 16 -36.37 12.41 -3.04
N CYS A 17 -35.38 11.82 -3.70
CA CYS A 17 -34.34 10.99 -3.07
C CYS A 17 -33.51 11.83 -2.10
N SER A 18 -33.54 11.46 -0.82
CA SER A 18 -32.63 12.00 0.19
C SER A 18 -31.19 11.61 -0.11
N LYS A 19 -30.24 12.52 0.15
CA LYS A 19 -28.81 12.21 0.05
C LYS A 19 -28.45 11.09 1.03
N SER A 20 -27.97 9.96 0.53
CA SER A 20 -27.42 8.88 1.35
C SER A 20 -25.91 9.04 1.50
N TYR A 21 -25.42 8.97 2.73
CA TYR A 21 -24.00 9.05 3.05
C TYR A 21 -23.35 7.68 3.26
N ASN A 22 -24.16 6.63 3.25
CA ASN A 22 -23.71 5.25 3.32
C ASN A 22 -23.56 4.69 1.90
N ASN A 23 -22.33 4.33 1.53
CA ASN A 23 -22.02 3.76 0.24
C ASN A 23 -21.33 2.40 0.41
N PRO A 24 -21.97 1.28 0.00
CA PRO A 24 -21.36 -0.05 0.07
C PRO A 24 -20.13 -0.20 -0.83
N GLN A 25 -19.99 0.64 -1.86
CA GLN A 25 -18.81 0.65 -2.74
C GLN A 25 -17.57 1.25 -2.06
N ALA A 26 -17.73 1.97 -0.94
CA ALA A 26 -16.62 2.48 -0.13
C ALA A 26 -16.00 1.37 0.75
N THR A 27 -15.57 0.30 0.09
CA THR A 27 -14.96 -0.86 0.76
C THR A 27 -13.57 -0.52 1.28
N SER A 28 -13.13 -1.21 2.34
CA SER A 28 -11.77 -1.07 2.90
C SER A 28 -10.65 -1.18 1.87
N THR A 29 -10.81 -2.02 0.84
CA THR A 29 -9.86 -2.19 -0.27
C THR A 29 -9.78 -0.96 -1.17
N PHE A 30 -10.93 -0.35 -1.48
CA PHE A 30 -11.01 0.88 -2.27
C PHE A 30 -10.32 2.03 -1.52
N LEU A 31 -10.65 2.20 -0.23
CA LEU A 31 -10.05 3.25 0.60
C LEU A 31 -8.53 3.04 0.76
N ALA A 32 -8.09 1.80 0.96
CA ALA A 32 -6.66 1.49 1.07
C ALA A 32 -5.88 1.93 -0.17
N LYS A 33 -6.40 1.63 -1.37
CA LYS A 33 -5.77 2.02 -2.64
C LYS A 33 -5.83 3.52 -2.89
N LYS A 34 -6.97 4.15 -2.58
CA LYS A 34 -7.17 5.59 -2.80
C LYS A 34 -6.28 6.45 -1.89
N TYR A 35 -6.06 6.03 -0.65
CA TYR A 35 -5.31 6.81 0.35
C TYR A 35 -3.95 6.22 0.69
N ILE A 36 -3.38 5.40 -0.20
CA ILE A 36 -2.08 4.77 0.03
C ILE A 36 -0.97 5.81 0.17
N ASP A 37 -0.99 6.87 -0.65
CA ASP A 37 0.03 7.93 -0.64
C ASP A 37 0.00 8.73 0.66
N VAL A 38 -1.20 9.07 1.15
CA VAL A 38 -1.38 9.78 2.43
C VAL A 38 -0.80 8.96 3.59
N ILE A 39 -1.01 7.65 3.58
CA ILE A 39 -0.50 6.75 4.61
C ILE A 39 1.02 6.55 4.47
N ARG A 40 1.53 6.57 3.24
CA ARG A 40 2.97 6.50 2.94
C ARG A 40 3.71 7.74 3.44
N ASP A 41 3.15 8.92 3.21
CA ASP A 41 3.73 10.20 3.64
C ASP A 41 3.66 10.38 5.15
N GLN A 42 2.57 9.93 5.77
CA GLN A 42 2.31 10.06 7.21
C GLN A 42 2.06 8.69 7.87
N PRO A 43 3.12 7.87 8.08
CA PRO A 43 2.96 6.52 8.62
C PRO A 43 2.36 6.49 10.04
N LYS A 44 2.56 7.56 10.82
CA LYS A 44 2.07 7.73 12.19
C LYS A 44 0.68 8.39 12.27
N ILE A 45 -0.05 8.51 11.16
CA ILE A 45 -1.38 9.12 11.15
C ILE A 45 -2.35 8.39 12.09
N SER A 46 -3.07 9.14 12.91
CA SER A 46 -4.10 8.58 13.79
C SER A 46 -5.33 8.17 12.99
N LEU A 47 -6.06 7.13 13.43
CA LEU A 47 -7.30 6.69 12.78
C LEU A 47 -8.37 7.79 12.77
N ARG A 48 -8.41 8.64 13.80
CA ARG A 48 -9.34 9.77 13.89
C ARG A 48 -9.02 10.84 12.85
N THR A 49 -7.74 11.16 12.67
CA THR A 49 -7.29 12.11 11.66
C THR A 49 -7.58 11.58 10.26
N LEU A 50 -7.29 10.30 10.02
CA LEU A 50 -7.58 9.63 8.75
C LEU A 50 -9.08 9.60 8.47
N HIS A 51 -9.92 9.31 9.48
CA HIS A 51 -11.38 9.35 9.34
C HIS A 51 -11.89 10.74 8.95
N ALA A 52 -11.45 11.78 9.65
CA ALA A 52 -11.82 13.15 9.34
C ALA A 52 -11.33 13.60 7.96
N TYR A 53 -10.20 13.07 7.49
CA TYR A 53 -9.69 13.32 6.14
C TYR A 53 -10.59 12.67 5.08
N VAL A 54 -10.86 11.36 5.22
CA VAL A 54 -11.72 10.61 4.28
C VAL A 54 -13.13 11.20 4.23
N LYS A 55 -13.70 11.58 5.37
CA LYS A 55 -15.03 12.20 5.44
C LYS A 55 -15.08 13.56 4.73
N ARG A 56 -14.03 14.37 4.83
CA ARG A 56 -13.93 15.64 4.11
C ARG A 56 -13.76 15.46 2.60
N ASP A 57 -12.97 14.49 2.17
CA ASP A 57 -12.69 14.23 0.75
C ASP A 57 -13.87 13.56 0.02
N THR A 58 -14.56 12.62 0.68
CA THR A 58 -15.62 11.83 0.05
C THR A 58 -17.04 12.28 0.40
N GLY A 59 -17.19 13.02 1.51
CA GLY A 59 -18.50 13.31 2.10
C GLY A 59 -19.21 12.09 2.70
N LEU A 60 -18.60 10.89 2.65
CA LEU A 60 -19.23 9.65 3.10
C LEU A 60 -19.06 9.45 4.60
N ASP A 61 -20.07 8.83 5.22
CA ASP A 61 -20.00 8.45 6.62
C ASP A 61 -19.56 6.98 6.74
N ILE A 62 -18.24 6.80 6.88
CA ILE A 62 -17.62 5.48 6.92
C ILE A 62 -17.33 5.10 8.37
N SER A 63 -17.59 3.83 8.73
CA SER A 63 -17.28 3.32 10.07
C SER A 63 -15.77 3.30 10.34
N PHE A 64 -15.38 3.61 11.58
CA PHE A 64 -13.98 3.54 12.04
C PHE A 64 -13.34 2.17 11.80
N SER A 65 -14.10 1.07 11.89
CA SER A 65 -13.60 -0.28 11.66
C SER A 65 -13.14 -0.48 10.21
N ILE A 66 -13.87 0.08 9.25
CA ILE A 66 -13.53 0.03 7.82
C ILE A 66 -12.25 0.83 7.55
N ILE A 67 -12.10 2.00 8.20
CA ILE A 67 -10.91 2.84 8.06
C ILE A 67 -9.68 2.18 8.69
N GLY A 68 -9.83 1.57 9.86
CA GLY A 68 -8.75 0.78 10.48
C GLY A 68 -8.29 -0.36 9.56
N ARG A 69 -9.22 -1.11 8.98
CA ARG A 69 -8.91 -2.16 7.99
C ARG A 69 -8.28 -1.60 6.71
N ALA A 70 -8.73 -0.45 6.24
CA ALA A 70 -8.16 0.21 5.07
C ALA A 70 -6.70 0.63 5.33
N ARG A 71 -6.41 1.20 6.51
CA ARG A 71 -5.06 1.57 6.92
C ARG A 71 -4.14 0.35 6.96
N GLN A 72 -4.58 -0.72 7.61
CA GLN A 72 -3.80 -1.96 7.69
C GLN A 72 -3.46 -2.52 6.30
N LYS A 73 -4.45 -2.60 5.41
CA LYS A 73 -4.23 -3.04 4.02
C LYS A 73 -3.28 -2.13 3.25
N ALA A 74 -3.38 -0.81 3.42
CA ALA A 74 -2.46 0.12 2.77
C ALA A 74 -1.02 -0.10 3.25
N VAL A 75 -0.80 -0.31 4.55
CA VAL A 75 0.52 -0.64 5.10
C VAL A 75 1.06 -1.94 4.51
N GLU A 76 0.24 -2.99 4.44
CA GLU A 76 0.63 -4.27 3.82
C GLU A 76 1.06 -4.12 2.36
N ILE A 77 0.34 -3.29 1.57
CA ILE A 77 0.71 -3.02 0.18
C ILE A 77 2.03 -2.25 0.09
N ILE A 78 2.22 -1.24 0.94
CA ILE A 78 3.45 -0.44 0.98
C ILE A 78 4.66 -1.33 1.33
N GLU A 79 4.53 -2.15 2.38
CA GLU A 79 5.59 -3.08 2.79
C GLU A 79 5.88 -4.15 1.74
N GLY A 80 4.84 -4.72 1.12
CA GLY A 80 5.00 -5.68 0.02
C GLY A 80 5.74 -5.07 -1.17
N THR A 81 5.45 -3.80 -1.48
CA THR A 81 6.15 -3.05 -2.54
C THR A 81 7.62 -2.86 -2.20
N TYR A 82 7.95 -2.52 -0.95
CA TYR A 82 9.34 -2.40 -0.52
C TYR A 82 10.08 -3.75 -0.58
N ALA A 83 9.45 -4.84 -0.13
CA ALA A 83 10.06 -6.17 -0.22
C ALA A 83 10.44 -6.55 -1.66
N LEU A 84 9.54 -6.27 -2.62
CA LEU A 84 9.80 -6.49 -4.05
C LEU A 84 10.87 -5.56 -4.63
N GLN A 85 11.00 -4.34 -4.11
CA GLN A 85 12.06 -3.43 -4.52
C GLN A 85 13.43 -3.88 -3.99
N TYR A 86 13.50 -4.30 -2.73
CA TYR A 86 14.73 -4.79 -2.13
C TYR A 86 15.20 -6.12 -2.73
N SER A 87 14.30 -7.01 -3.17
CA SER A 87 14.69 -8.26 -3.82
C SER A 87 15.52 -8.02 -5.09
N LYS A 88 15.15 -7.02 -5.89
CA LYS A 88 15.90 -6.65 -7.11
C LYS A 88 17.32 -6.17 -6.81
N LEU A 89 17.51 -5.47 -5.69
CA LEU A 89 18.83 -5.02 -5.31
C LEU A 89 19.72 -6.21 -4.92
N TRP A 90 19.17 -7.23 -4.26
CA TRP A 90 19.90 -8.47 -3.97
C TRP A 90 20.30 -9.24 -5.23
N GLU A 91 19.37 -9.38 -6.18
CA GLU A 91 19.65 -9.97 -7.49
C GLU A 91 20.77 -9.21 -8.22
N TYR A 92 20.74 -7.87 -8.18
CA TYR A 92 21.80 -7.04 -8.74
C TYR A 92 23.15 -7.27 -8.04
N CYS A 93 23.17 -7.39 -6.72
CA CYS A 93 24.40 -7.72 -5.97
C CYS A 93 25.01 -9.05 -6.43
N GLU A 94 24.16 -10.03 -6.71
CA GLU A 94 24.60 -11.35 -7.17
C GLU A 94 25.16 -11.27 -8.58
N GLU A 95 24.48 -10.60 -9.50
CA GLU A 95 24.94 -10.40 -10.88
C GLU A 95 26.32 -9.73 -10.92
N VAL A 96 26.53 -8.65 -10.14
CA VAL A 96 27.81 -7.94 -10.10
C VAL A 96 28.96 -8.85 -9.62
N LYS A 97 28.69 -9.74 -8.65
CA LYS A 97 29.68 -10.71 -8.16
C LYS A 97 30.04 -11.75 -9.23
N GLN A 98 29.06 -12.16 -10.05
CA GLN A 98 29.28 -13.11 -11.14
C GLN A 98 30.07 -12.47 -12.29
N THR A 99 29.70 -11.26 -12.71
CA THR A 99 30.35 -10.59 -13.86
C THR A 99 31.75 -10.09 -13.52
N ASN A 100 31.99 -9.61 -12.30
CA ASN A 100 33.25 -8.98 -11.90
C ASN A 100 33.91 -9.76 -10.75
N VAL A 101 34.55 -10.87 -11.09
CA VAL A 101 35.30 -11.70 -10.15
C VAL A 101 36.37 -10.86 -9.43
N GLY A 102 36.23 -10.70 -8.10
CA GLY A 102 37.11 -9.88 -7.26
C GLY A 102 36.47 -8.57 -6.75
N SER A 103 35.31 -8.18 -7.27
CA SER A 103 34.55 -7.03 -6.74
C SER A 103 33.79 -7.42 -5.46
N THR A 104 33.82 -6.54 -4.46
CA THR A 104 33.08 -6.72 -3.21
C THR A 104 32.00 -5.65 -3.11
N MET A 105 30.76 -6.07 -2.86
CA MET A 105 29.62 -5.16 -2.71
C MET A 105 28.95 -5.36 -1.35
N MET A 106 28.69 -4.26 -0.65
CA MET A 106 28.08 -4.27 0.68
C MET A 106 26.85 -3.37 0.68
N MET A 107 25.69 -3.94 0.98
CA MET A 107 24.44 -3.20 1.08
C MET A 107 24.21 -2.79 2.53
N LYS A 108 24.08 -1.48 2.77
CA LYS A 108 23.66 -0.94 4.06
C LYS A 108 22.17 -0.61 3.97
N HIS A 109 21.38 -1.05 4.94
CA HIS A 109 19.97 -0.69 5.04
C HIS A 109 19.67 -0.14 6.44
N GLU A 110 18.75 0.81 6.51
CA GLU A 110 18.21 1.30 7.78
C GLU A 110 17.07 0.37 8.25
N ALA A 111 16.79 0.36 9.56
CA ALA A 111 15.73 -0.48 10.11
C ALA A 111 14.34 0.00 9.61
N PRO A 112 13.39 -0.93 9.37
CA PRO A 112 12.07 -0.57 8.90
C PRO A 112 11.31 0.28 9.93
N LEU A 113 10.58 1.28 9.43
CA LEU A 113 9.82 2.26 10.24
C LEU A 113 8.65 1.65 11.05
N PHE A 114 8.34 0.38 10.82
CA PHE A 114 7.30 -0.36 11.56
C PHE A 114 7.92 -1.60 12.24
N PRO A 115 7.95 -1.66 13.58
CA PRO A 115 8.37 -2.87 14.27
C PRO A 115 7.32 -3.95 14.03
N LYS A 116 7.71 -5.05 13.37
CA LYS A 116 6.83 -6.20 13.20
C LYS A 116 6.66 -6.91 14.53
N CYS A 117 5.42 -7.08 15.00
CA CYS A 117 5.10 -8.09 15.99
C CYS A 117 5.16 -9.45 15.28
N GLY A 118 6.28 -10.16 15.42
CA GLY A 118 6.50 -11.50 14.85
C GLY A 118 6.89 -11.49 13.37
N SER A 119 8.14 -11.15 13.05
CA SER A 119 8.72 -11.44 11.74
C SER A 119 9.49 -12.76 11.78
N ILE A 120 9.29 -13.59 10.77
CA ILE A 120 10.30 -14.54 10.29
C ILE A 120 11.62 -13.76 10.21
N PRO A 121 12.70 -14.21 10.88
CA PRO A 121 13.95 -13.49 10.85
C PRO A 121 14.44 -13.41 9.41
N MET A 122 14.72 -12.21 8.90
CA MET A 122 15.72 -12.07 7.85
C MET A 122 17.04 -12.48 8.49
N THR A 123 17.32 -13.78 8.46
CA THR A 123 18.63 -14.30 8.85
C THR A 123 19.67 -13.67 7.92
N PRO A 124 20.70 -13.00 8.44
CA PRO A 124 21.87 -12.72 7.64
C PRO A 124 22.50 -14.07 7.34
N SER A 125 22.33 -14.57 6.11
CA SER A 125 23.00 -15.78 5.68
C SER A 125 24.50 -15.53 5.66
N ARG A 126 25.14 -16.08 6.70
CA ARG A 126 26.49 -16.65 6.72
C ARG A 126 27.62 -15.66 6.41
N GLU A 127 28.23 -15.15 7.47
CA GLU A 127 29.63 -14.76 7.42
C GLU A 127 30.45 -16.02 7.05
N LEU A 128 30.80 -16.14 5.77
CA LEU A 128 31.94 -16.96 5.36
C LEU A 128 33.18 -16.11 5.63
N GLY A 129 33.66 -16.19 6.87
CA GLY A 129 35.03 -15.81 7.20
C GLY A 129 35.97 -16.61 6.29
N SER A 130 36.51 -15.94 5.28
CA SER A 130 37.75 -16.34 4.62
C SER A 130 38.82 -15.41 5.15
N ASN A 131 39.48 -15.83 6.23
CA ASN A 131 40.80 -15.33 6.59
C ASN A 131 41.82 -16.43 6.32
N LYS A 132 42.91 -16.00 5.70
CA LYS A 132 44.13 -16.75 5.40
C LYS A 132 44.75 -17.38 6.64
#